data_AF-A0A8H7DA47-F1
#
_entry.id   AF-A0A8H7DA47-F1
#
_cell.length_a   1.000
_cell.length_b   1.000
_cell.length_c   1.000
_cell.angle_alpha   90.00
_cell.angle_beta   90.00
_cell.angle_gamma   90.00
#
_symmetry.space_group_name_H-M   'P 1'
#
loop_
_entity.id
_entity.type
_entity.pdbx_description
1 polymer ?
#
loop_
_entity_poly.entity_id
_entity_poly.type
_entity_poly.pdbx_seq_one_letter_code
_entity_poly.pdbx_strand_id
1 'polypeptide(L)'
;MRPAEPDMQYLGDRDEYRDRTPHAEKHHLSQFQPTAMPPSAFQQSSNFFDAENYLRQQLKLPPNAPVNLWSVREPEGGSKPSISYPMLIKLGIYGGLNKRLTLQEIYFELTNRFAWFRDHDEEVAPWKNSIRHNLSLNKVFQQIQRPVTEPGKGNYWTLDFSGGEENKRQRKRGRQSKKNGGGGADLDSTIDSPTPQWRTSSSTYKQRR
;
A
#
# COMPACT_ATOMS: atom_id res chain seq x y z
N MET A 1 72.29 21.56 49.71
CA MET A 1 73.12 22.01 48.57
C MET A 1 72.20 22.62 47.53
N ARG A 2 72.28 23.96 47.34
CA ARG A 2 71.79 24.68 46.15
C ARG A 2 72.80 24.44 45.02
N PRO A 3 72.39 24.51 43.74
CA PRO A 3 72.44 25.80 43.02
C PRO A 3 71.29 25.92 42.01
N ALA A 4 71.00 27.02 41.32
CA ALA A 4 71.27 28.45 41.41
C ALA A 4 70.36 29.03 40.30
N GLU A 5 69.69 30.16 40.54
CA GLU A 5 69.29 31.00 39.41
C GLU A 5 70.54 31.59 38.77
N PRO A 6 70.49 31.93 37.46
CA PRO A 6 70.69 33.35 37.20
C PRO A 6 69.84 33.95 36.05
N ASP A 7 69.51 35.21 36.32
CA ASP A 7 69.50 36.40 35.46
C ASP A 7 68.70 36.44 34.16
N MET A 8 67.62 37.21 34.25
CA MET A 8 67.12 38.07 33.19
C MET A 8 68.24 38.99 32.66
N GLN A 9 68.61 38.79 31.40
CA GLN A 9 69.18 39.85 30.58
C GLN A 9 68.12 40.37 29.61
N TYR A 10 67.74 41.62 29.83
CA TYR A 10 67.12 42.49 28.82
C TYR A 10 68.14 42.76 27.72
N LEU A 11 67.86 42.34 26.48
CA LEU A 11 68.30 43.07 25.30
C LEU A 11 67.07 43.28 24.42
N GLY A 12 66.70 44.54 24.25
CA GLY A 12 65.69 44.93 23.29
C GLY A 12 66.28 44.92 21.90
N ASP A 13 65.57 44.31 20.97
CA ASP A 13 65.62 44.69 19.57
C ASP A 13 64.21 45.09 19.16
N ARG A 14 64.04 46.40 19.01
CA ARG A 14 63.07 46.98 18.09
C ARG A 14 63.54 46.57 16.71
N ASP A 15 62.72 45.85 15.96
CA ASP A 15 62.12 46.39 14.75
C ASP A 15 61.36 45.29 13.99
N GLU A 16 60.29 45.72 13.35
CA GLU A 16 59.76 45.09 12.14
C GLU A 16 58.99 43.78 12.29
N TYR A 17 57.75 43.87 12.79
CA TYR A 17 56.65 43.14 12.14
C TYR A 17 55.61 44.12 11.63
N ARG A 18 55.88 44.57 10.40
CA ARG A 18 54.87 45.13 9.51
C ARG A 18 53.68 44.17 9.40
N ASP A 19 52.53 44.73 9.72
CA ASP A 19 51.32 44.60 8.90
C ASP A 19 50.90 43.16 8.53
N ARG A 20 50.34 42.45 9.50
CA ARG A 20 49.33 41.44 9.21
C ARG A 20 47.98 41.99 9.64
N THR A 21 47.36 42.71 8.72
CA THR A 21 45.90 42.86 8.67
C THR A 21 45.23 41.51 8.99
N PRO A 22 44.29 41.44 9.94
CA PRO A 22 43.45 40.27 10.06
C PRO A 22 42.55 40.29 8.82
N HIS A 23 42.86 39.45 7.83
CA HIS A 23 41.93 39.16 6.76
C HIS A 23 40.72 38.51 7.43
N ALA A 24 39.66 39.31 7.62
CA ALA A 24 38.37 38.82 8.06
C ALA A 24 37.93 37.78 7.04
N GLU A 25 38.15 36.51 7.38
CA GLU A 25 37.63 35.37 6.66
C GLU A 25 36.12 35.51 6.75
N LYS A 26 35.54 36.07 5.68
CA LYS A 26 34.10 36.00 5.45
C LYS A 26 33.83 34.52 5.28
N HIS A 27 33.54 33.84 6.39
CA HIS A 27 32.83 32.59 6.36
C HIS A 27 31.56 32.90 5.57
N HIS A 28 31.60 32.54 4.29
CA HIS A 28 30.43 32.46 3.45
C HIS A 28 29.60 31.39 4.13
N LEU A 29 28.72 31.84 5.02
CA LEU A 29 27.65 31.02 5.56
C LEU A 29 26.89 30.60 4.31
N SER A 30 27.27 29.43 3.78
CA SER A 30 26.56 28.76 2.71
C SER A 30 25.14 28.77 3.21
N GLN A 31 24.34 29.63 2.60
CA GLN A 31 22.91 29.63 2.79
C GLN A 31 22.54 28.21 2.41
N PHE A 32 22.25 27.39 3.42
CA PHE A 32 21.45 26.20 3.24
C PHE A 32 20.14 26.75 2.70
N GLN A 33 20.09 26.92 1.38
CA GLN A 33 18.85 27.08 0.65
C GLN A 33 18.06 25.85 1.08
N PRO A 34 16.92 26.00 1.77
CA PRO A 34 16.08 24.86 2.04
C PRO A 34 15.75 24.31 0.65
N THR A 35 16.33 23.16 0.32
CA THR A 35 16.11 22.51 -0.96
C THR A 35 14.62 22.26 -1.02
N ALA A 36 13.91 23.05 -1.84
CA ALA A 36 12.50 22.89 -2.03
C ALA A 36 12.26 21.43 -2.43
N MET A 37 11.55 20.68 -1.57
CA MET A 37 11.31 19.26 -1.85
C MET A 37 10.65 19.14 -3.22
N PRO A 38 11.02 18.12 -4.03
CA PRO A 38 10.39 17.93 -5.32
C PRO A 38 8.87 17.78 -5.13
N PRO A 39 8.04 18.31 -6.05
CA PRO A 39 6.58 18.28 -5.92
C PRO A 39 6.02 16.85 -5.71
N SER A 40 6.70 15.84 -6.24
CA SER A 40 6.36 14.42 -6.03
C SER A 40 6.42 13.97 -4.56
N ALA A 41 7.34 14.51 -3.75
CA ALA A 41 7.45 14.19 -2.34
C ALA A 41 6.29 14.79 -1.54
N PHE A 42 5.88 16.02 -1.87
CA PHE A 42 4.72 16.67 -1.27
C PHE A 42 3.43 15.89 -1.57
N GLN A 43 3.23 15.48 -2.82
CA GLN A 43 2.04 14.72 -3.22
C GLN A 43 1.97 13.31 -2.62
N GLN A 44 3.12 12.64 -2.44
CA GLN A 44 3.17 11.37 -1.70
C GLN A 44 2.80 11.57 -0.22
N SER A 45 3.31 12.64 0.42
CA SER A 45 3.00 12.94 1.82
C SER A 45 1.51 13.23 2.05
N SER A 46 0.87 13.97 1.14
CA SER A 46 -0.58 14.25 1.21
C SER A 46 -1.40 12.98 0.99
N ASN A 47 -1.03 12.15 0.00
CA ASN A 47 -1.72 10.89 -0.26
C ASN A 47 -1.70 9.95 0.95
N PHE A 48 -0.59 9.92 1.71
CA PHE A 48 -0.50 9.11 2.92
C PHE A 48 -1.28 9.69 4.10
N PHE A 49 -1.34 11.02 4.23
CA PHE A 49 -2.17 11.67 5.22
C PHE A 49 -3.66 11.40 4.98
N ASP A 50 -4.09 11.45 3.72
CA ASP A 50 -5.46 11.12 3.32
C ASP A 50 -5.77 9.64 3.57
N ALA A 51 -4.82 8.75 3.25
CA ALA A 51 -4.93 7.32 3.54
C ALA A 51 -5.13 7.05 5.03
N GLU A 52 -4.33 7.69 5.89
CA GLU A 52 -4.38 7.50 7.34
C GLU A 52 -5.74 7.91 7.91
N ASN A 53 -6.17 9.14 7.59
CA ASN A 53 -7.45 9.67 8.06
C ASN A 53 -8.62 8.81 7.61
N TYR A 54 -8.61 8.37 6.35
CA TYR A 54 -9.61 7.46 5.81
C TYR A 54 -9.67 6.15 6.60
N LEU A 55 -8.51 5.50 6.82
CA LEU A 55 -8.46 4.21 7.52
C LEU A 55 -8.87 4.34 8.99
N ARG A 56 -8.47 5.42 9.67
CA ARG A 56 -8.89 5.73 11.04
C ARG A 56 -10.40 5.89 11.13
N GLN A 57 -11.00 6.65 10.22
CA GLN A 57 -12.45 6.89 10.21
C GLN A 57 -13.23 5.59 10.01
N GLN A 58 -12.80 4.74 9.07
CA GLN A 58 -13.48 3.49 8.75
C GLN A 58 -13.44 2.48 9.89
N LEU A 59 -12.32 2.42 10.62
CA LEU A 59 -12.13 1.51 11.75
C LEU A 59 -12.48 2.14 13.11
N LYS A 60 -12.91 3.41 13.13
CA LYS A 60 -13.19 4.20 14.34
C LYS A 60 -12.03 4.18 15.34
N LEU A 61 -10.80 4.31 14.84
CA LEU A 61 -9.59 4.26 15.66
C LEU A 61 -9.34 5.61 16.37
N PRO A 62 -8.83 5.60 17.61
CA PRO A 62 -8.41 6.83 18.28
C PRO A 62 -7.18 7.44 17.57
N PRO A 63 -6.93 8.76 17.72
CA PRO A 63 -5.84 9.45 17.03
C PRO A 63 -4.44 8.86 17.27
N ASN A 64 -4.22 8.27 18.44
CA ASN A 64 -2.91 7.75 18.84
C ASN A 64 -2.74 6.25 18.53
N ALA A 65 -3.78 5.56 18.05
CA ALA A 65 -3.63 4.16 17.67
C ALA A 65 -2.79 4.05 16.38
N PRO A 66 -1.97 3.01 16.23
CA PRO A 66 -1.38 2.69 14.94
C PRO A 66 -2.48 2.40 13.91
N VAL A 67 -2.18 2.58 12.63
CA VAL A 67 -3.09 2.21 11.53
C VAL A 67 -2.45 1.03 10.81
N ASN A 68 -2.78 -0.18 11.25
CA ASN A 68 -2.25 -1.41 10.66
C ASN A 68 -3.17 -2.60 10.96
N LEU A 69 -2.81 -3.79 10.49
CA LEU A 69 -3.56 -5.02 10.72
C LEU A 69 -3.71 -5.39 12.20
N TRP A 70 -2.76 -4.98 13.05
CA TRP A 70 -2.82 -5.22 14.50
C TRP A 70 -3.89 -4.39 15.21
N SER A 71 -4.35 -3.33 14.56
CA SER A 71 -5.44 -2.48 15.08
C SER A 71 -6.81 -3.12 14.90
N VAL A 72 -6.89 -4.19 14.11
CA VAL A 72 -8.10 -4.98 13.90
C VAL A 72 -8.22 -6.03 15.00
N ARG A 73 -9.39 -6.09 15.63
CA ARG A 73 -9.73 -7.15 16.59
C ARG A 73 -9.74 -8.51 15.90
N GLU A 74 -9.07 -9.49 16.50
CA GLU A 74 -9.15 -10.86 16.03
C GLU A 74 -10.51 -11.46 16.38
N PRO A 75 -11.18 -12.16 15.44
CA PRO A 75 -12.43 -12.84 15.74
C PRO A 75 -12.23 -13.93 16.78
N GLU A 76 -13.21 -14.05 17.68
CA GLU A 76 -13.21 -15.14 18.65
C GLU A 76 -13.32 -16.49 17.92
N GLY A 77 -12.60 -17.50 18.45
CA GLY A 77 -12.59 -18.85 17.90
C GLY A 77 -11.83 -19.02 16.58
N GLY A 78 -10.98 -18.07 16.18
CA GLY A 78 -10.17 -18.21 14.95
C GLY A 78 -11.00 -18.15 13.66
N SER A 79 -12.21 -17.59 13.74
CA SER A 79 -13.08 -17.41 12.59
C SER A 79 -12.58 -16.31 11.65
N LYS A 80 -13.13 -16.26 10.43
CA LYS A 80 -12.72 -15.29 9.42
C LYS A 80 -12.99 -13.85 9.90
N PRO A 81 -12.03 -12.91 9.74
CA PRO A 81 -12.27 -11.50 10.03
C PRO A 81 -13.50 -10.95 9.31
N SER A 82 -14.35 -10.20 10.02
CA SER A 82 -15.52 -9.51 9.47
C SER A 82 -15.16 -8.34 8.55
N ILE A 83 -13.88 -7.96 8.53
CA ILE A 83 -13.33 -6.93 7.67
C ILE A 83 -13.19 -7.44 6.23
N SER A 84 -13.56 -6.59 5.28
CA SER A 84 -13.47 -6.92 3.85
C SER A 84 -12.02 -7.00 3.36
N TYR A 85 -11.76 -7.82 2.34
CA TYR A 85 -10.42 -7.96 1.75
C TYR A 85 -9.79 -6.62 1.32
N PRO A 86 -10.48 -5.68 0.64
CA PRO A 86 -9.90 -4.38 0.34
C PRO A 86 -9.39 -3.67 1.59
N MET A 87 -10.14 -3.70 2.68
CA MET A 87 -9.74 -3.02 3.91
C MET A 87 -8.54 -3.71 4.58
N LEU A 88 -8.51 -5.05 4.60
CA LEU A 88 -7.35 -5.80 5.06
C LEU A 88 -6.09 -5.46 4.26
N ILE A 89 -6.19 -5.43 2.92
CA ILE A 89 -5.07 -5.10 2.04
C ILE A 89 -4.59 -3.66 2.29
N LYS A 90 -5.51 -2.69 2.43
CA LYS A 90 -5.15 -1.29 2.76
C LYS A 90 -4.37 -1.21 4.06
N LEU A 91 -4.80 -1.90 5.11
CA LEU A 91 -4.13 -1.89 6.40
C LEU A 91 -2.76 -2.57 6.35
N GLY A 92 -2.62 -3.66 5.61
CA GLY A 92 -1.32 -4.32 5.39
C GLY A 92 -0.36 -3.38 4.69
N ILE A 93 -0.75 -2.83 3.53
CA ILE A 93 0.10 -1.93 2.74
C ILE A 93 0.47 -0.68 3.55
N TYR A 94 -0.49 -0.07 4.26
CA TYR A 94 -0.23 1.11 5.07
C TYR A 94 0.66 0.79 6.29
N GLY A 95 0.54 -0.41 6.87
CA GLY A 95 1.42 -0.86 7.95
C GLY A 95 2.84 -1.25 7.50
N GLY A 96 3.01 -1.56 6.22
CA GLY A 96 4.28 -1.96 5.63
C GLY A 96 5.33 -0.86 5.55
N LEU A 97 6.59 -1.27 5.38
CA LEU A 97 7.70 -0.35 5.18
C LEU A 97 7.47 0.46 3.90
N ASN A 98 7.70 1.77 3.98
CA ASN A 98 7.49 2.70 2.86
C ASN A 98 6.06 2.69 2.26
N LYS A 99 5.06 2.24 3.04
CA LYS A 99 3.65 2.18 2.62
C LYS A 99 3.42 1.36 1.35
N ARG A 100 4.24 0.33 1.13
CA ARG A 100 4.17 -0.55 -0.03
C ARG A 100 4.46 -2.00 0.38
N LEU A 101 3.82 -2.95 -0.28
CA LEU A 101 4.07 -4.39 -0.08
C LEU A 101 3.97 -5.13 -1.41
N THR A 102 4.72 -6.21 -1.57
CA THR A 102 4.56 -7.19 -2.63
C THR A 102 3.35 -8.08 -2.35
N LEU A 103 2.88 -8.80 -3.37
CA LEU A 103 1.77 -9.76 -3.21
C LEU A 103 2.08 -10.83 -2.14
N GLN A 104 3.33 -11.31 -2.09
CA GLN A 104 3.74 -12.32 -1.12
C GLN A 104 3.76 -11.75 0.31
N GLU A 105 4.25 -10.52 0.49
CA GLU A 105 4.21 -9.85 1.79
C GLU A 105 2.77 -9.60 2.25
N ILE A 106 1.84 -9.29 1.35
CA ILE A 106 0.41 -9.18 1.70
C ILE A 106 -0.14 -10.51 2.22
N TYR A 107 0.22 -11.64 1.61
CA TYR A 107 -0.19 -12.95 2.14
C TYR A 107 0.40 -13.18 3.53
N PHE A 108 1.69 -12.92 3.69
CA PHE A 108 2.40 -13.06 4.95
C PHE A 108 1.79 -12.20 6.06
N GLU A 109 1.52 -10.93 5.82
CA GLU A 109 0.93 -10.02 6.81
C GLU A 109 -0.43 -10.53 7.32
N LEU A 110 -1.24 -11.13 6.44
CA LEU A 110 -2.55 -11.68 6.82
C LEU A 110 -2.43 -12.98 7.62
N THR A 111 -1.54 -13.89 7.23
CA THR A 111 -1.33 -15.17 7.92
C THR A 111 -0.58 -14.99 9.25
N ASN A 112 0.30 -13.99 9.31
CA ASN A 112 0.98 -13.56 10.53
C ASN A 112 -0.03 -12.99 11.54
N ARG A 113 -0.98 -12.17 11.07
CA ARG A 113 -1.94 -11.52 11.97
C ARG A 113 -3.10 -12.39 12.41
N PHE A 114 -3.75 -13.15 11.51
CA PHE A 114 -5.01 -13.84 11.84
C PHE A 114 -4.89 -15.35 11.68
N ALA A 115 -5.34 -16.09 12.70
CA ALA A 115 -5.35 -17.55 12.69
C ALA A 115 -6.08 -18.14 11.48
N TRP A 116 -7.23 -17.58 11.12
CA TRP A 116 -8.03 -18.08 10.00
C TRP A 116 -7.24 -18.15 8.68
N PHE A 117 -6.41 -17.16 8.36
CA PHE A 117 -5.63 -17.19 7.12
C PHE A 117 -4.51 -18.21 7.18
N ARG A 118 -3.85 -18.34 8.35
CA ARG A 118 -2.78 -19.30 8.58
C ARG A 118 -3.27 -20.74 8.43
N ASP A 119 -4.42 -21.05 9.00
CA ASP A 119 -5.00 -22.40 8.96
C ASP A 119 -5.47 -22.79 7.54
N HIS A 120 -5.59 -21.83 6.63
CA HIS A 120 -6.01 -22.02 5.24
C HIS A 120 -4.93 -21.54 4.24
N ASP A 121 -3.65 -21.56 4.61
CA ASP A 121 -2.54 -20.99 3.81
C ASP A 121 -2.04 -21.90 2.67
N GLU A 122 -2.93 -22.66 2.04
CA GLU A 122 -2.59 -23.46 0.86
C GLU A 122 -2.22 -22.55 -0.33
N GLU A 123 -1.37 -23.01 -1.24
CA GLU A 123 -0.93 -22.19 -2.39
C GLU A 123 -2.11 -21.79 -3.31
N VAL A 124 -3.12 -22.66 -3.41
CA VAL A 124 -4.32 -22.46 -4.25
C VAL A 124 -5.52 -22.00 -3.42
N ALA A 125 -5.30 -21.43 -2.24
CA ALA A 125 -6.38 -21.05 -1.35
C ALA A 125 -7.35 -20.02 -2.00
N PRO A 126 -8.69 -20.19 -1.89
CA PRO A 126 -9.67 -19.28 -2.48
C PRO A 126 -9.54 -17.82 -2.01
N TRP A 127 -9.07 -17.61 -0.78
CA TRP A 127 -8.85 -16.26 -0.24
C TRP A 127 -7.67 -15.57 -0.94
N LYS A 128 -6.58 -16.26 -1.29
CA LYS A 128 -5.45 -15.69 -2.05
C LYS A 128 -5.90 -15.22 -3.44
N ASN A 129 -6.82 -15.94 -4.08
CA ASN A 129 -7.42 -15.51 -5.34
C ASN A 129 -8.25 -14.23 -5.16
N SER A 130 -9.01 -14.16 -4.07
CA SER A 130 -9.77 -12.96 -3.71
C SER A 130 -8.86 -11.75 -3.49
N ILE A 131 -7.68 -11.93 -2.87
CA ILE A 131 -6.67 -10.87 -2.73
C ILE A 131 -6.19 -10.37 -4.10
N ARG A 132 -5.74 -11.28 -4.98
CA ARG A 132 -5.26 -10.92 -6.33
C ARG A 132 -6.33 -10.19 -7.15
N HIS A 133 -7.58 -10.66 -7.06
CA HIS A 133 -8.70 -10.01 -7.70
C HIS A 133 -8.93 -8.58 -7.18
N ASN A 134 -8.85 -8.36 -5.86
CA ASN A 134 -9.09 -7.05 -5.27
C ASN A 134 -8.01 -6.02 -5.63
N LEU A 135 -6.75 -6.46 -5.70
CA LEU A 135 -5.62 -5.61 -6.10
C LEU A 135 -5.77 -5.06 -7.52
N SER A 136 -6.36 -5.83 -8.44
CA SER A 136 -6.62 -5.36 -9.81
C SER A 136 -7.99 -4.68 -9.98
N LEU A 137 -8.98 -5.00 -9.14
CA LEU A 137 -10.33 -4.47 -9.26
C LEU A 137 -10.46 -3.02 -8.76
N ASN A 138 -9.85 -2.71 -7.61
CA ASN A 138 -10.02 -1.41 -6.94
C ASN A 138 -8.90 -0.45 -7.32
N LYS A 139 -9.25 0.75 -7.83
CA LYS A 139 -8.26 1.73 -8.31
C LYS A 139 -7.32 2.28 -7.24
N VAL A 140 -7.69 2.17 -5.96
CA VAL A 140 -6.87 2.61 -4.84
C VAL A 140 -5.57 1.79 -4.76
N PHE A 141 -5.56 0.54 -5.24
CA PHE A 141 -4.34 -0.25 -5.29
C PHE A 141 -3.61 -0.01 -6.60
N GLN A 142 -2.38 0.51 -6.49
CA GLN A 142 -1.53 0.75 -7.65
C GLN A 142 -0.29 -0.12 -7.61
N GLN A 143 0.08 -0.64 -8.78
CA GLN A 143 1.29 -1.42 -8.96
C GLN A 143 2.46 -0.48 -9.27
N ILE A 144 3.55 -0.63 -8.52
CA ILE A 144 4.82 0.09 -8.72
C ILE A 144 5.88 -0.94 -9.11
N GLN A 145 6.62 -0.64 -10.19
CA GLN A 145 7.75 -1.47 -10.61
C GLN A 145 8.85 -1.47 -9.55
N ARG A 146 9.44 -2.64 -9.29
CA ARG A 146 10.59 -2.70 -8.38
C ARG A 146 11.80 -2.02 -9.03
N PRO A 147 12.65 -1.32 -8.24
CA PRO A 147 13.93 -0.83 -8.74
C PRO A 147 14.76 -1.98 -9.32
N VAL A 148 15.44 -1.75 -10.44
CA VAL A 148 16.32 -2.75 -11.07
C VAL A 148 17.45 -3.20 -10.13
N THR A 149 17.80 -2.34 -9.17
CA THR A 149 18.79 -2.61 -8.12
C THR A 149 18.34 -3.63 -7.08
N GLU A 150 17.04 -3.91 -6.95
CA GLU A 150 16.47 -4.85 -5.98
C GLU A 150 15.94 -6.11 -6.69
N PRO A 151 16.76 -7.17 -6.86
CA PRO A 151 16.28 -8.42 -7.43
C PRO A 151 15.17 -9.03 -6.56
N GLY A 152 14.10 -9.51 -7.18
CA GLY A 152 13.03 -10.22 -6.50
C GLY A 152 11.78 -10.42 -7.35
N LYS A 153 10.85 -11.23 -6.84
CA LYS A 153 9.65 -11.65 -7.57
C LYS A 153 8.51 -10.65 -7.40
N GLY A 154 7.90 -10.26 -8.52
CA GLY A 154 6.68 -9.46 -8.54
C GLY A 154 6.94 -7.95 -8.46
N ASN A 155 5.85 -7.20 -8.31
CA ASN A 155 5.86 -5.74 -8.19
C ASN A 155 5.40 -5.31 -6.79
N TYR A 156 5.71 -4.08 -6.40
CA TYR A 156 5.15 -3.48 -5.19
C TYR A 156 3.72 -3.02 -5.45
N TRP A 157 2.89 -3.07 -4.41
CA TRP A 157 1.56 -2.49 -4.36
C TRP A 157 1.55 -1.36 -3.34
N THR A 158 1.00 -0.22 -3.74
CA THR A 158 0.81 0.97 -2.89
C THR A 158 -0.65 1.39 -2.87
N LEU A 159 -0.96 2.38 -2.02
CA LEU A 159 -2.25 3.05 -1.98
C LEU A 159 -2.18 4.42 -2.65
N ASP A 160 -3.12 4.68 -3.56
CA ASP A 160 -3.36 6.01 -4.11
C ASP A 160 -4.77 6.49 -3.75
N PHE A 161 -4.84 7.55 -2.95
CA PHE A 161 -6.08 8.19 -2.51
C PHE A 161 -6.37 9.51 -3.23
N SER A 162 -5.52 9.92 -4.19
CA SER A 162 -5.65 11.20 -4.90
C SER A 162 -6.98 11.36 -5.65
N GLY A 163 -7.59 10.25 -6.08
CA GLY A 163 -8.85 10.25 -6.85
C GLY A 163 -10.14 10.24 -6.03
N GLY A 164 -10.08 10.26 -4.69
CA GLY A 164 -11.25 10.04 -3.84
C GLY A 164 -11.80 8.61 -3.92
N GLU A 165 -12.49 8.15 -2.88
CA GLU A 165 -12.84 6.74 -2.72
C GLU A 165 -14.05 6.26 -3.54
N GLU A 166 -14.46 6.96 -4.61
CA GLU A 166 -15.64 6.58 -5.38
C GLU A 166 -15.37 5.43 -6.37
N ASN A 167 -14.99 4.26 -5.85
CA ASN A 167 -14.96 3.00 -6.58
C ASN A 167 -16.34 2.32 -6.63
N LYS A 168 -17.42 3.09 -6.85
CA LYS A 168 -18.66 2.49 -7.36
C LYS A 168 -18.51 2.42 -8.87
N ARG A 169 -17.97 1.31 -9.39
CA ARG A 169 -18.20 0.95 -10.80
C ARG A 169 -19.71 1.05 -11.01
N GLN A 170 -20.17 2.00 -11.84
CA GLN A 170 -21.59 2.08 -12.18
C GLN A 170 -21.98 0.70 -12.68
N ARG A 171 -22.76 -0.03 -11.88
CA ARG A 171 -23.40 -1.27 -12.33
C ARG A 171 -24.22 -0.84 -13.53
N LYS A 172 -23.77 -1.16 -14.75
CA LYS A 172 -24.63 -1.15 -15.93
C LYS A 172 -25.73 -2.19 -15.64
N ARG A 173 -26.78 -1.77 -14.93
CA ARG A 173 -28.01 -2.54 -14.78
C ARG A 173 -28.44 -2.85 -16.20
N GLY A 174 -28.59 -4.14 -16.49
CA GLY A 174 -28.87 -4.63 -17.82
C GLY A 174 -30.04 -3.89 -18.45
N ARG A 175 -29.95 -3.71 -19.77
CA ARG A 175 -31.04 -3.29 -20.67
C ARG A 175 -32.38 -3.74 -20.09
N GLN A 176 -33.22 -2.78 -19.67
CA GLN A 176 -34.63 -3.05 -19.44
C GLN A 176 -35.19 -3.63 -20.74
N SER A 177 -35.61 -4.89 -20.68
CA SER A 177 -36.47 -5.48 -21.71
C SER A 177 -37.73 -4.61 -21.77
N LYS A 178 -37.86 -3.83 -22.85
CA LYS A 178 -39.10 -3.11 -23.18
C LYS A 178 -40.18 -4.16 -23.44
N LYS A 179 -40.99 -4.48 -22.43
CA LYS A 179 -42.34 -4.98 -22.64
C LYS A 179 -43.19 -3.79 -23.09
N ASN A 180 -43.36 -3.63 -24.40
CA ASN A 180 -44.49 -2.88 -24.93
C ASN A 180 -45.55 -3.88 -25.39
N GLY A 181 -46.71 -3.84 -24.75
CA GLY A 181 -47.91 -4.48 -25.24
C GLY A 181 -48.44 -3.75 -26.47
N GLY A 182 -48.98 -4.52 -27.41
CA GLY A 182 -49.75 -4.08 -28.55
C GLY A 182 -50.36 -5.33 -29.18
N GLY A 183 -51.69 -5.45 -29.14
CA GLY A 183 -52.42 -6.60 -29.65
C GLY A 183 -52.45 -6.68 -31.19
N GLY A 184 -52.83 -7.84 -31.71
CA GLY A 184 -53.12 -8.03 -33.13
C GLY A 184 -52.94 -9.47 -33.59
N ALA A 185 -54.08 -10.15 -33.73
CA ALA A 185 -54.45 -11.27 -34.61
C ALA A 185 -53.42 -12.00 -35.51
N ASP A 186 -53.58 -13.34 -35.49
CA ASP A 186 -53.51 -14.34 -36.57
C ASP A 186 -52.19 -14.68 -37.31
N LEU A 187 -52.15 -15.98 -37.69
CA LEU A 187 -51.40 -16.66 -38.77
C LEU A 187 -50.22 -17.58 -38.36
N ASP A 188 -50.56 -18.87 -38.35
CA ASP A 188 -49.89 -20.01 -39.02
C ASP A 188 -48.39 -19.90 -39.38
N SER A 189 -47.57 -20.79 -38.80
CA SER A 189 -46.74 -21.79 -39.52
C SER A 189 -45.60 -22.34 -38.68
N THR A 190 -45.47 -23.66 -38.75
CA THR A 190 -44.37 -24.55 -38.34
C THR A 190 -42.96 -23.98 -38.58
N ILE A 191 -42.09 -24.03 -37.56
CA ILE A 191 -40.68 -24.42 -37.74
C ILE A 191 -40.03 -24.83 -36.41
N ASP A 192 -39.16 -25.83 -36.57
CA ASP A 192 -38.52 -26.76 -35.66
C ASP A 192 -37.30 -26.20 -34.90
N SER A 193 -36.85 -26.95 -33.88
CA SER A 193 -35.53 -26.97 -33.22
C SER A 193 -35.29 -26.25 -31.86
N PRO A 194 -34.41 -26.82 -31.00
CA PRO A 194 -34.77 -27.13 -29.61
C PRO A 194 -33.99 -26.40 -28.53
N THR A 195 -34.57 -26.37 -27.33
CA THR A 195 -34.05 -25.83 -26.08
C THR A 195 -32.85 -26.63 -25.55
N PRO A 196 -31.72 -26.01 -25.14
CA PRO A 196 -30.61 -26.74 -24.52
C PRO A 196 -30.95 -27.08 -23.06
N GLN A 197 -31.08 -28.37 -22.75
CA GLN A 197 -31.14 -28.86 -21.38
C GLN A 197 -29.70 -29.10 -20.89
N TRP A 198 -29.27 -28.34 -19.90
CA TRP A 198 -28.03 -28.61 -19.17
C TRP A 198 -28.20 -29.92 -18.42
N ARG A 199 -27.51 -30.96 -18.87
CA ARG A 199 -27.48 -32.27 -18.21
C ARG A 199 -26.41 -32.22 -17.11
N THR A 200 -26.81 -32.39 -15.86
CA THR A 200 -25.90 -32.75 -14.77
C THR A 200 -25.54 -34.23 -14.92
N SER A 201 -24.28 -34.54 -15.22
CA SER A 201 -23.77 -35.91 -15.14
C SER A 201 -23.29 -36.18 -13.72
N SER A 202 -24.09 -36.93 -12.95
CA SER A 202 -23.63 -37.62 -11.76
C SER A 202 -22.75 -38.80 -12.18
N SER A 203 -21.46 -38.74 -11.81
CA SER A 203 -20.50 -39.82 -12.01
C SER A 203 -20.71 -40.91 -10.95
N THR A 204 -21.20 -42.09 -11.36
CA THR A 204 -21.22 -43.29 -10.53
C THR A 204 -19.98 -44.14 -10.85
N TYR A 205 -19.13 -44.31 -9.84
CA TYR A 205 -18.00 -45.24 -9.87
C TYR A 205 -18.53 -46.68 -9.70
N LYS A 206 -18.27 -47.56 -10.68
CA LYS A 206 -18.51 -49.00 -10.55
C LYS A 206 -17.18 -49.76 -10.55
N GLN A 207 -16.93 -50.34 -9.38
CA GLN A 207 -15.98 -51.39 -9.05
C GLN A 207 -16.15 -52.60 -9.98
N ARG A 208 -15.05 -53.15 -10.51
CA ARG A 208 -14.99 -54.52 -11.02
C ARG A 208 -13.82 -55.25 -10.37
N ARG A 209 -14.13 -56.50 -10.01
CA ARG A 209 -13.24 -57.56 -9.53
C ARG A 209 -12.14 -57.89 -10.52
#